data_AF-A0A1N6R437-F1
#
_entry.id   AF-A0A1N6R437-F1
#
_cell.length_a   1.000
_cell.length_b   1.000
_cell.length_c   1.000
_cell.angle_alpha   90.00
_cell.angle_beta   90.00
_cell.angle_gamma   90.00
#
_symmetry.space_group_name_H-M   'P 1'
#
loop_
_entity.id
_entity.type
_entity.pdbx_description
1 polymer ?
#
loop_
_entity_poly.entity_id
_entity_poly.type
_entity_poly.pdbx_seq_one_letter_code
_entity_poly.pdbx_strand_id
1 'polypeptide(L)'
;MSISKSWLARVSVCVAVAFSPVATIPALADGKHQVAYETRTARTSQATVRIDPNDLQCLAEALYFEARGEGVQGQRAVAEVILNRVDHPRFPRTVCGVVNQRGQFTYNKNARIREKGTFARVQKVAMAALAGAPRTLTNGATYFHARSVSPSWARRFERTARIGAHTFYRSDRRLASN
;
A
#
# COMPACT_ATOMS: atom_id res chain seq x y z
N MET A 1 -39.66 49.02 51.35
CA MET A 1 -38.97 48.24 50.30
C MET A 1 -39.87 48.15 49.08
N SER A 2 -39.38 48.57 47.91
CA SER A 2 -40.18 49.05 46.77
C SER A 2 -40.37 48.01 45.65
N ILE A 3 -41.65 47.68 45.42
CA ILE A 3 -42.44 47.46 44.18
C ILE A 3 -41.72 47.18 42.81
N SER A 4 -42.02 45.99 42.25
CA SER A 4 -42.34 45.61 40.84
C SER A 4 -41.39 45.84 39.64
N LYS A 5 -41.27 44.85 38.74
CA LYS A 5 -42.01 44.76 37.44
C LYS A 5 -41.49 43.59 36.58
N SER A 6 -42.45 42.88 35.98
CA SER A 6 -42.33 41.77 35.02
C SER A 6 -41.99 42.26 33.61
N TRP A 7 -41.06 41.60 32.89
CA TRP A 7 -40.94 41.69 31.42
C TRP A 7 -40.46 40.36 30.83
N LEU A 8 -41.30 39.76 29.98
CA LEU A 8 -40.99 38.64 29.09
C LEU A 8 -40.14 39.15 27.92
N ALA A 9 -39.02 38.48 27.62
CA ALA A 9 -38.29 38.68 26.36
C ALA A 9 -38.07 37.33 25.68
N ARG A 10 -38.78 37.12 24.56
CA ARG A 10 -38.59 36.02 23.61
C ARG A 10 -37.39 36.36 22.73
N VAL A 11 -36.37 35.51 22.73
CA VAL A 11 -35.28 35.60 21.74
C VAL A 11 -35.66 34.77 20.53
N SER A 12 -35.92 35.46 19.42
CA SER A 12 -36.09 34.87 18.09
C SER A 12 -34.71 34.82 17.43
N VAL A 13 -34.21 33.62 17.09
CA VAL A 13 -32.98 33.47 16.31
C VAL A 13 -33.39 33.22 14.85
N CYS A 14 -33.13 34.20 13.99
CA CYS A 14 -33.34 34.11 12.55
C CYS A 14 -32.25 33.24 11.90
N VAL A 15 -32.65 32.22 11.14
CA VAL A 15 -31.79 31.47 10.23
C VAL A 15 -31.76 32.22 8.90
N ALA A 16 -30.61 32.79 8.53
CA ALA A 16 -30.42 33.40 7.22
C ALA A 16 -30.04 32.31 6.20
N VAL A 17 -30.96 32.02 5.26
CA VAL A 17 -30.69 31.17 4.10
C VAL A 17 -30.24 32.08 2.97
N ALA A 18 -28.96 32.02 2.62
CA ALA A 18 -28.42 32.74 1.47
C ALA A 18 -28.75 31.97 0.18
N PHE A 19 -29.64 32.52 -0.65
CA PHE A 19 -29.91 32.05 -2.01
C PHE A 19 -28.93 32.72 -2.98
N SER A 20 -28.16 31.92 -3.72
CA SER A 20 -27.31 32.41 -4.81
C SER A 20 -28.16 32.88 -5.99
N PRO A 21 -27.77 33.96 -6.70
CA PRO A 21 -28.52 34.41 -7.87
C PRO A 21 -28.28 33.50 -9.08
N VAL A 22 -29.37 33.13 -9.75
CA VAL A 22 -29.35 32.48 -11.06
C VAL A 22 -29.01 33.55 -12.11
N ALA A 23 -27.89 33.35 -12.81
CA ALA A 23 -27.51 34.20 -13.93
C ALA A 23 -28.29 33.80 -15.19
N THR A 24 -29.01 34.76 -15.77
CA THR A 24 -29.71 34.66 -17.05
C THR A 24 -28.70 34.72 -18.21
N ILE A 25 -28.82 33.78 -19.15
CA ILE A 25 -27.97 33.66 -20.35
C ILE A 25 -28.54 34.56 -21.46
N PRO A 26 -27.73 35.33 -22.22
CA PRO A 26 -28.14 35.88 -23.50
C PRO A 26 -27.80 34.93 -24.65
N ALA A 27 -28.71 34.86 -25.64
CA ALA A 27 -28.55 34.11 -26.87
C ALA A 27 -28.15 35.01 -28.05
N LEU A 28 -27.40 34.42 -29.01
CA LEU A 28 -27.16 34.85 -30.41
C LEU A 28 -26.17 36.03 -30.60
N ALA A 29 -25.27 36.09 -31.59
CA ALA A 29 -24.98 35.27 -32.76
C ALA A 29 -23.54 35.53 -33.28
N ASP A 30 -23.06 34.58 -34.09
CA ASP A 30 -22.03 34.61 -35.15
C ASP A 30 -20.79 35.51 -35.07
N GLY A 31 -19.62 34.87 -35.11
CA GLY A 31 -18.34 35.51 -35.41
C GLY A 31 -17.16 34.55 -35.26
N LYS A 32 -16.70 33.99 -36.40
CA LYS A 32 -15.54 33.08 -36.51
C LYS A 32 -14.32 33.59 -35.73
N HIS A 33 -13.94 32.94 -34.63
CA HIS A 33 -12.58 32.94 -34.09
C HIS A 33 -12.31 31.58 -33.46
N GLN A 34 -11.56 30.74 -34.17
CA GLN A 34 -11.06 29.48 -33.63
C GLN A 34 -9.91 29.79 -32.67
N VAL A 35 -10.22 29.89 -31.39
CA VAL A 35 -9.18 29.85 -30.35
C VAL A 35 -9.05 28.39 -29.95
N ALA A 36 -8.05 27.73 -30.56
CA ALA A 36 -7.63 26.41 -30.18
C ALA A 36 -7.25 26.40 -28.69
N TYR A 37 -8.01 25.68 -27.88
CA TYR A 37 -7.53 25.29 -26.56
C TYR A 37 -6.47 24.23 -26.77
N GLU A 38 -5.22 24.68 -26.86
CA GLU A 38 -4.04 23.83 -26.79
C GLU A 38 -3.89 23.35 -25.35
N THR A 39 -4.75 22.41 -24.95
CA THR A 39 -4.52 21.62 -23.75
C THR A 39 -3.29 20.78 -24.04
N ARG A 40 -2.14 21.24 -23.57
CA ARG A 40 -0.87 20.51 -23.61
C ARG A 40 -1.07 19.18 -22.88
N THR A 41 -1.53 18.16 -23.60
CA THR A 41 -1.56 16.79 -23.15
C THR A 41 -0.10 16.40 -22.98
N ALA A 42 0.43 16.56 -21.77
CA ALA A 42 1.66 15.91 -21.36
C ALA A 42 1.39 14.41 -21.49
N ARG A 43 1.67 13.88 -22.68
CA ARG A 43 1.70 12.45 -22.96
C ARG A 43 2.91 11.95 -22.20
N THR A 44 2.75 11.73 -20.89
CA THR A 44 3.70 10.98 -20.08
C THR A 44 3.88 9.68 -20.82
N SER A 45 5.03 9.51 -21.48
CA SER A 45 5.44 8.24 -22.02
C SER A 45 5.36 7.26 -20.86
N GLN A 46 4.34 6.41 -20.85
CA GLN A 46 4.27 5.30 -19.91
C GLN A 46 5.50 4.45 -20.24
N ALA A 47 6.60 4.70 -19.53
CA ALA A 47 7.74 3.82 -19.54
C ALA A 47 7.18 2.46 -19.12
N THR A 48 7.08 1.53 -20.06
CA THR A 48 6.64 0.18 -19.78
C THR A 48 7.68 -0.39 -18.83
N VAL A 49 7.31 -0.54 -17.55
CA VAL A 49 8.21 -1.13 -16.57
C VAL A 49 8.48 -2.55 -17.04
N ARG A 50 9.72 -2.79 -17.49
CA ARG A 50 10.15 -4.13 -17.90
C ARG A 50 10.35 -4.96 -16.65
N ILE A 51 9.46 -5.91 -16.42
CA ILE A 51 9.57 -6.88 -15.33
C ILE A 51 10.37 -8.08 -15.85
N ASP A 52 11.45 -8.42 -15.15
CA ASP A 52 12.22 -9.62 -15.43
C ASP A 52 11.36 -10.88 -15.13
N PRO A 53 11.20 -11.82 -16.10
CA PRO A 53 10.39 -13.02 -15.90
C PRO A 53 10.88 -13.92 -14.75
N ASN A 54 12.18 -13.99 -14.50
CA ASN A 54 12.75 -14.79 -13.42
C ASN A 54 12.42 -14.16 -12.07
N ASP A 55 12.55 -12.84 -11.94
CA ASP A 55 12.17 -12.14 -10.70
C ASP A 55 10.67 -12.28 -10.42
N LEU A 56 9.83 -12.21 -11.46
CA LEU A 56 8.40 -12.46 -11.33
C LEU A 56 8.11 -13.88 -10.83
N GLN A 57 8.78 -14.88 -11.39
CA GLN A 57 8.64 -16.28 -10.97
C GLN A 57 9.07 -16.45 -9.50
N CYS A 58 10.28 -16.02 -9.14
CA CYS A 58 10.82 -16.13 -7.79
C CYS A 58 9.92 -15.43 -6.76
N LEU A 59 9.46 -14.21 -7.06
CA LEU A 59 8.59 -13.47 -6.15
C LEU A 59 7.21 -14.13 -6.03
N ALA A 60 6.59 -14.53 -7.14
CA ALA A 60 5.27 -15.16 -7.12
C ALA A 60 5.28 -16.51 -6.35
N GLU A 61 6.32 -17.32 -6.53
CA GLU A 61 6.49 -18.57 -5.81
C GLU A 61 6.71 -18.34 -4.32
N ALA A 62 7.57 -17.38 -3.94
CA ALA A 62 7.74 -17.01 -2.53
C ALA A 62 6.41 -16.55 -1.90
N LEU A 63 5.65 -15.67 -2.57
CA LEU A 63 4.35 -15.22 -2.08
C LEU A 63 3.33 -16.36 -1.98
N TYR A 64 3.37 -17.33 -2.88
CA TYR A 64 2.50 -18.50 -2.81
C TYR A 64 2.78 -19.32 -1.55
N PHE A 65 4.05 -19.62 -1.25
CA PHE A 65 4.36 -20.47 -0.09
C PHE A 65 4.26 -19.73 1.25
N GLU A 66 4.51 -18.42 1.27
CA GLU A 66 4.47 -17.63 2.51
C GLU A 66 3.11 -17.00 2.79
N ALA A 67 2.33 -16.69 1.76
CA ALA A 67 1.18 -15.78 1.90
C ALA A 67 -0.04 -16.17 1.06
N ARG A 68 -0.13 -17.40 0.53
CA ARG A 68 -1.33 -17.84 -0.22
C ARG A 68 -2.63 -17.72 0.59
N GLY A 69 -2.57 -18.01 1.89
CA GLY A 69 -3.71 -17.94 2.81
C GLY A 69 -4.05 -16.51 3.25
N GLU A 70 -3.22 -15.52 2.90
CA GLU A 70 -3.41 -14.13 3.29
C GLU A 70 -4.30 -13.37 2.29
N GLY A 71 -4.95 -12.32 2.78
CA GLY A 71 -5.56 -11.30 1.93
C GLY A 71 -4.50 -10.52 1.13
N VAL A 72 -4.94 -9.72 0.15
CA VAL A 72 -4.05 -8.97 -0.76
C VAL A 72 -3.07 -8.08 0.01
N GLN A 73 -3.48 -7.46 1.12
CA GLN A 73 -2.57 -6.65 1.95
C GLN A 73 -1.45 -7.49 2.58
N GLY A 74 -1.73 -8.70 3.08
CA GLY A 74 -0.71 -9.58 3.64
C GLY A 74 0.29 -10.05 2.58
N GLN A 75 -0.20 -10.37 1.38
CA GLN A 75 0.65 -10.72 0.24
C GLN A 75 1.56 -9.55 -0.18
N ARG A 76 1.00 -8.34 -0.26
CA ARG A 76 1.78 -7.12 -0.53
C ARG A 76 2.82 -6.85 0.56
N ALA A 77 2.49 -7.08 1.82
CA ALA A 77 3.41 -6.90 2.93
C ALA A 77 4.61 -7.87 2.86
N VAL A 78 4.40 -9.14 2.50
CA VAL A 78 5.50 -10.08 2.28
C VAL A 78 6.34 -9.69 1.06
N ALA A 79 5.71 -9.24 -0.03
CA ALA A 79 6.42 -8.73 -1.21
C ALA A 79 7.29 -7.52 -0.87
N GLU A 80 6.76 -6.60 -0.07
CA GLU A 80 7.47 -5.44 0.44
C GLU A 80 8.71 -5.85 1.25
N VAL A 81 8.61 -6.83 2.15
CA VAL A 81 9.78 -7.34 2.87
C VAL A 81 10.86 -7.89 1.93
N ILE A 82 10.48 -8.67 0.92
CA ILE A 82 11.43 -9.23 -0.06
C ILE A 82 12.16 -8.12 -0.79
N LEU A 83 11.44 -7.10 -1.25
CA LEU A 83 12.06 -6.00 -1.99
C LEU A 83 12.85 -5.05 -1.08
N ASN A 84 12.42 -4.84 0.17
CA ASN A 84 13.22 -4.13 1.16
C ASN A 84 14.55 -4.84 1.43
N ARG A 85 14.57 -6.18 1.40
CA ARG A 85 15.83 -6.94 1.47
C ARG A 85 16.71 -6.67 0.26
N VAL A 86 16.17 -6.70 -0.96
CA VAL A 86 16.93 -6.39 -2.18
C VAL A 86 17.64 -5.03 -2.08
N ASP A 87 16.95 -4.03 -1.52
CA ASP A 87 17.48 -2.68 -1.34
C ASP A 87 18.50 -2.58 -0.19
N HIS A 88 18.45 -3.50 0.78
CA HIS A 88 19.23 -3.43 2.00
C HIS A 88 20.62 -4.11 1.86
N PRO A 89 21.74 -3.45 2.25
CA PRO A 89 23.11 -3.94 1.98
C PRO A 89 23.48 -5.32 2.55
N ARG A 90 22.78 -5.78 3.59
CA ARG A 90 23.01 -7.09 4.23
C ARG A 90 22.41 -8.29 3.48
N PHE A 91 21.64 -8.07 2.42
CA PHE A 91 20.98 -9.12 1.68
C PHE A 91 21.42 -9.12 0.21
N PRO A 92 21.16 -10.21 -0.53
CA PRO A 92 21.39 -10.25 -1.97
C PRO A 92 20.66 -9.13 -2.72
N ARG A 93 21.27 -8.65 -3.81
CA ARG A 93 20.78 -7.52 -4.61
C ARG A 93 19.79 -7.92 -5.71
N THR A 94 19.29 -9.16 -5.70
CA THR A 94 18.31 -9.66 -6.68
C THR A 94 17.17 -10.35 -5.97
N VAL A 95 15.97 -10.33 -6.57
CA VAL A 95 14.77 -10.95 -5.98
C VAL A 95 14.99 -12.44 -5.81
N CYS A 96 15.43 -13.13 -6.86
CA CYS A 96 15.78 -14.55 -6.78
C CYS A 96 16.91 -14.81 -5.79
N GLY A 97 17.87 -13.90 -5.63
CA GLY A 97 18.94 -14.02 -4.64
C GLY A 97 18.38 -14.04 -3.21
N VAL A 98 17.47 -13.11 -2.90
CA VAL A 98 16.78 -13.04 -1.60
C VAL A 98 15.90 -14.27 -1.36
N VAL A 99 15.10 -14.66 -2.35
CA VAL A 99 14.16 -15.79 -2.24
C VAL A 99 14.90 -17.12 -2.04
N ASN A 100 16.06 -17.31 -2.68
CA ASN A 100 16.82 -18.56 -2.60
C ASN A 100 17.79 -18.64 -1.40
N GLN A 101 17.79 -17.67 -0.49
CA GLN A 101 18.58 -17.77 0.73
C GLN A 101 18.07 -18.94 1.60
N ARG A 102 18.98 -19.81 2.01
CA ARG A 102 18.65 -21.03 2.77
C ARG A 102 17.88 -20.68 4.05
N GLY A 103 16.72 -21.31 4.24
CA GLY A 103 15.89 -21.17 5.44
C GLY A 103 15.12 -19.86 5.56
N GLN A 104 15.14 -18.97 4.56
CA GLN A 104 14.42 -17.69 4.60
C GLN A 104 12.97 -17.80 4.15
N PHE A 105 12.69 -18.71 3.23
CA PHE A 105 11.37 -18.94 2.65
C PHE A 105 11.13 -20.45 2.53
N THR A 106 9.88 -20.88 2.69
CA THR A 106 9.43 -22.27 2.56
C THR A 106 9.43 -22.75 1.11
N TYR A 107 10.02 -21.96 0.22
CA TYR A 107 10.18 -22.28 -1.18
C TYR A 107 11.22 -23.39 -1.37
N ASN A 108 10.80 -24.44 -2.07
CA ASN A 108 11.67 -25.46 -2.62
C ASN A 108 11.42 -25.46 -4.14
N LYS A 109 12.47 -25.56 -4.96
CA LYS A 109 12.36 -25.67 -6.42
C LYS A 109 11.46 -26.83 -6.87
N ASN A 110 11.30 -27.85 -6.03
CA ASN A 110 10.41 -29.00 -6.28
C ASN A 110 9.00 -28.84 -5.69
N ALA A 111 8.71 -27.73 -5.00
CA ALA A 111 7.42 -27.52 -4.36
C ALA A 111 6.34 -27.25 -5.43
N ARG A 112 5.24 -28.00 -5.33
CA ARG A 112 4.16 -27.94 -6.34
C ARG A 112 3.15 -26.86 -6.00
N ILE A 113 2.86 -25.99 -6.96
CA ILE A 113 1.70 -25.09 -6.94
C ILE A 113 0.45 -25.93 -7.19
N ARG A 114 -0.44 -26.01 -6.20
CA ARG A 114 -1.67 -26.82 -6.26
C ARG A 114 -2.89 -25.97 -6.59
N GLU A 115 -2.94 -24.75 -6.05
CA GLU A 115 -4.08 -23.85 -6.16
C GLU A 115 -3.84 -22.80 -7.25
N LYS A 116 -4.20 -23.13 -8.50
CA LYS A 116 -3.95 -22.25 -9.66
C LYS A 116 -4.60 -20.86 -9.51
N GLY A 117 -5.82 -20.79 -8.97
CA GLY A 117 -6.51 -19.52 -8.72
C GLY A 117 -5.79 -18.64 -7.70
N THR A 118 -5.34 -19.24 -6.59
CA THR A 118 -4.54 -18.54 -5.59
C THR A 118 -3.20 -18.10 -6.15
N PHE A 119 -2.56 -18.94 -6.98
CA PHE A 119 -1.32 -18.61 -7.66
C PHE A 119 -1.48 -17.40 -8.60
N ALA A 120 -2.52 -17.36 -9.42
CA ALA A 120 -2.79 -16.22 -10.29
C ALA A 120 -2.97 -14.91 -9.51
N ARG A 121 -3.58 -14.97 -8.32
CA ARG A 121 -3.73 -13.81 -7.43
C ARG A 121 -2.38 -13.33 -6.88
N VAL A 122 -1.55 -14.23 -6.33
CA VAL A 122 -0.22 -13.83 -5.83
C VAL A 122 0.70 -13.35 -6.96
N GLN A 123 0.58 -13.91 -8.16
CA GLN A 123 1.35 -13.47 -9.33
C GLN A 123 1.00 -12.04 -9.73
N LYS A 124 -0.28 -11.64 -9.66
CA LYS A 124 -0.69 -10.23 -9.87
C LYS A 124 -0.10 -9.30 -8.82
N VAL A 125 -0.04 -9.73 -7.55
CA VAL A 125 0.60 -8.96 -6.47
C VAL A 125 2.11 -8.83 -6.72
N ALA A 126 2.78 -9.91 -7.11
CA ALA A 126 4.20 -9.90 -7.45
C ALA A 126 4.49 -8.96 -8.63
N MET A 127 3.69 -9.03 -9.69
CA MET A 127 3.80 -8.15 -10.85
C MET A 127 3.65 -6.68 -10.45
N ALA A 128 2.65 -6.33 -9.64
CA ALA A 128 2.46 -4.97 -9.16
C ALA A 128 3.65 -4.49 -8.30
N ALA A 129 4.17 -5.35 -7.42
CA ALA A 129 5.32 -5.01 -6.58
C ALA A 129 6.59 -4.75 -7.40
N LEU A 130 6.87 -5.58 -8.42
CA LEU A 130 8.00 -5.40 -9.34
C LEU A 130 7.79 -4.18 -10.27
N ALA A 131 6.55 -3.84 -10.59
CA ALA A 131 6.20 -2.62 -11.30
C ALA A 131 6.37 -1.33 -10.48
N GLY A 132 6.81 -1.42 -9.21
CA GLY A 132 7.03 -0.27 -8.36
C GLY A 132 5.82 0.16 -7.54
N ALA A 133 4.88 -0.74 -7.25
CA ALA A 133 3.78 -0.43 -6.34
C ALA A 133 4.29 0.08 -4.98
N PRO A 134 3.58 1.04 -4.33
CA PRO A 134 4.01 1.62 -3.07
C PRO A 134 4.24 0.59 -1.96
N ARG A 135 5.33 0.78 -1.23
CA ARG A 135 5.84 -0.04 -0.12
C ARG A 135 5.64 0.67 1.22
N THR A 136 4.39 0.76 1.66
CA THR A 136 3.99 1.54 2.84
C THR A 136 3.36 0.69 3.94
N LEU A 137 3.30 -0.63 3.79
CA LEU A 137 2.54 -1.50 4.69
C LEU A 137 3.35 -1.94 5.91
N THR A 138 4.65 -2.12 5.73
CA THR A 138 5.50 -2.78 6.74
C THR A 138 6.40 -1.83 7.50
N ASN A 139 6.37 -0.53 7.16
CA ASN A 139 7.31 0.48 7.64
C ASN A 139 8.77 -0.01 7.51
N GLY A 140 9.16 -0.45 6.31
CA GLY A 140 10.53 -0.85 6.01
C GLY A 140 10.99 -2.15 6.69
N ALA A 141 10.07 -3.08 6.98
CA ALA A 141 10.44 -4.35 7.59
C ALA A 141 11.32 -5.19 6.66
N THR A 142 12.29 -5.90 7.24
CA THR A 142 13.12 -6.89 6.52
C THR A 142 12.94 -8.30 7.09
N TYR A 143 12.10 -8.47 8.11
CA TYR A 143 11.79 -9.75 8.73
C TYR A 143 10.30 -9.85 9.03
N PHE A 144 9.77 -11.07 9.03
CA PHE A 144 8.44 -11.37 9.51
C PHE A 144 8.38 -12.80 10.04
N HIS A 145 7.34 -13.12 10.79
CA HIS A 145 6.99 -14.49 11.12
C HIS A 145 5.48 -14.67 11.23
N ALA A 146 5.02 -15.90 11.03
CA ALA A 146 3.63 -16.27 11.31
C ALA A 146 3.34 -16.15 12.80
N ARG A 147 2.12 -15.74 13.16
CA ARG A 147 1.70 -15.55 14.55
C ARG A 147 1.74 -16.81 15.41
N SER A 148 1.68 -17.98 14.79
CA SER A 148 1.75 -19.29 15.44
C SER A 148 3.16 -19.69 15.87
N VAL A 149 4.19 -18.94 15.47
CA VAL A 149 5.60 -19.22 15.81
C VAL A 149 6.23 -18.06 16.57
N SER A 150 7.24 -18.35 17.39
CA SER A 150 7.94 -17.37 18.22
C SER A 150 9.45 -17.50 18.08
N PRO A 151 10.06 -16.88 17.06
CA PRO A 151 11.50 -16.98 16.85
C PRO A 151 12.28 -16.10 17.85
N SER A 152 13.43 -16.58 18.31
CA SER A 152 14.24 -15.92 19.34
C SER A 152 14.70 -14.50 18.96
N TRP A 153 14.91 -14.24 17.67
CA TRP A 153 15.31 -12.93 17.15
C TRP A 153 14.20 -11.88 17.28
N ALA A 154 12.92 -12.27 17.36
CA ALA A 154 11.80 -11.32 17.39
C ALA A 154 11.82 -10.42 18.64
N ARG A 155 12.50 -10.85 19.72
CA ARG A 155 12.70 -10.06 20.94
C ARG A 155 13.72 -8.93 20.77
N ARG A 156 14.62 -9.03 19.78
CA ARG A 156 15.72 -8.08 19.56
C ARG A 156 15.42 -7.05 18.47
N PHE A 157 14.40 -7.29 17.66
CA PHE A 157 14.05 -6.45 16.53
C PHE A 157 12.82 -5.60 16.84
N GLU A 158 12.77 -4.40 16.29
CA GLU A 158 11.61 -3.52 16.41
C GLU A 158 10.43 -4.12 15.65
N ARG A 159 9.29 -4.27 16.32
CA ARG A 159 8.04 -4.68 15.68
C ARG A 159 7.42 -3.49 14.97
N THR A 160 7.22 -3.58 13.66
CA THR A 160 6.79 -2.44 12.84
C THR A 160 5.33 -2.49 12.43
N ALA A 161 4.80 -3.69 12.19
CA ALA A 161 3.42 -3.89 11.73
C ALA A 161 2.91 -5.29 12.07
N ARG A 162 1.59 -5.43 12.04
CA ARG A 162 0.89 -6.72 12.08
C ARG A 162 -0.21 -6.72 11.03
N ILE A 163 -0.11 -7.61 10.05
CA ILE A 163 -1.02 -7.68 8.91
C ILE A 163 -1.36 -9.15 8.69
N GLY A 164 -2.65 -9.46 8.72
CA GLY A 164 -3.16 -10.82 8.62
C GLY A 164 -2.54 -11.76 9.66
N ALA A 165 -1.99 -12.89 9.22
CA ALA A 165 -1.36 -13.88 10.08
C ALA A 165 0.11 -13.57 10.43
N HIS A 166 0.64 -12.42 9.99
CA HIS A 166 2.06 -12.09 10.12
C HIS A 166 2.34 -10.91 11.05
N THR A 167 3.50 -10.96 11.72
CA THR A 167 4.11 -9.81 12.39
C THR A 167 5.42 -9.46 11.70
N PHE A 168 5.63 -8.17 11.45
CA PHE A 168 6.76 -7.61 10.69
C PHE A 168 7.73 -6.85 11.59
N TYR A 169 9.01 -6.87 11.23
CA TYR A 169 10.11 -6.35 12.06
C TYR A 169 11.23 -5.68 11.27
N ARG A 170 11.90 -4.73 11.93
CA ARG A 170 13.11 -4.05 11.47
C ARG A 170 14.29 -4.32 12.42
N SER A 171 15.49 -4.54 11.88
CA SER A 171 16.67 -4.96 12.66
C SER A 171 17.71 -3.86 12.90
N ASP A 172 17.51 -2.66 12.36
CA ASP A 172 18.36 -1.48 12.52
C ASP A 172 18.21 -0.83 13.91
N ARG A 173 17.01 -0.88 14.51
CA ARG A 173 16.76 -0.51 15.90
C ARG A 173 16.75 -1.75 16.77
N ARG A 174 17.91 -2.05 17.38
CA ARG A 174 18.00 -3.10 18.41
C ARG A 174 17.30 -2.56 19.65
N LEU A 175 16.15 -3.14 20.01
CA LEU A 175 15.53 -2.89 21.32
C LEU A 175 16.52 -3.43 22.37
N ALA A 176 16.85 -2.62 23.38
CA ALA A 176 17.82 -3.01 24.40
C ALA A 176 17.44 -4.38 24.99
N SER A 177 18.40 -5.31 25.00
CA SER A 177 18.24 -6.58 25.71
C SER A 177 18.35 -6.27 27.20
N ASN A 178 17.26 -6.42 27.96
CA ASN A 178 17.31 -6.53 29.42
C ASN A 178 17.87 -7.89 29.84
#